data_AF-A0A100JQY2-F1
#
_entry.id   AF-A0A100JQY2-F1
#
_cell.length_a   1.000
_cell.length_b   1.000
_cell.length_c   1.000
_cell.angle_alpha   90.00
_cell.angle_beta   90.00
_cell.angle_gamma   90.00
#
_symmetry.space_group_name_H-M   'P 1'
#
loop_
_entity.id
_entity.type
_entity.pdbx_description
1 polymer ?
#
loop_
_entity_poly.entity_id
_entity_poly.type
_entity_poly.pdbx_seq_one_letter_code
_entity_poly.pdbx_strand_id
1 'polypeptide(L)'
;MADLVQLTDEQREEMLQRILTVTAEIRKIAELVAPAVIAAVTELNKAMQALREAGLLDEDFKPVKPADRPAWQSPYGPPPRRTQ
;
A
#
# COMPACT_ATOMS: atom_id res chain seq x y z
N MET A 1 11.90 -8.84 -39.23
CA MET A 1 13.00 -8.17 -38.51
C MET A 1 12.53 -6.77 -38.21
N ALA A 2 12.39 -6.45 -36.92
CA ALA A 2 11.82 -5.17 -36.49
C ALA A 2 12.75 -4.04 -36.93
N ASP A 3 12.19 -3.07 -37.65
CA ASP A 3 12.81 -1.80 -37.98
C ASP A 3 13.10 -1.10 -36.65
N LEU A 4 14.34 -1.24 -36.16
CA LEU A 4 14.83 -0.46 -35.04
C LEU A 4 14.95 0.96 -35.55
N VAL A 5 13.90 1.75 -35.29
CA VAL A 5 13.81 3.19 -35.54
C VAL A 5 15.17 3.83 -35.26
N GLN A 6 15.93 4.09 -36.32
CA GLN A 6 17.19 4.83 -36.21
C GLN A 6 16.80 6.29 -36.00
N LEU A 7 16.58 6.65 -34.73
CA LEU A 7 16.47 8.04 -34.31
C LEU A 7 17.74 8.77 -34.73
N THR A 8 17.60 9.91 -35.39
CA THR A 8 18.73 10.80 -35.64
C THR A 8 19.32 11.29 -34.32
N ASP A 9 20.59 11.66 -34.31
CA ASP A 9 21.25 12.13 -33.07
C ASP A 9 20.51 13.32 -32.45
N GLU A 10 19.98 14.23 -33.28
CA GLU A 10 19.14 15.35 -32.84
C GLU A 10 17.84 14.88 -32.16
N GLN A 11 17.15 13.87 -32.72
CA GLN A 11 15.93 13.32 -32.12
C GLN A 11 16.22 12.59 -30.79
N ARG A 12 17.39 11.95 -30.69
CA ARG A 12 17.84 11.30 -29.45
C ARG A 12 18.12 12.34 -28.37
N GLU A 13 18.83 13.41 -28.69
CA GLU A 13 19.13 14.50 -27.75
C GLU A 13 17.87 15.20 -27.27
N GLU A 14 16.93 15.48 -28.18
CA GLU A 14 15.66 16.10 -27.82
C GLU A 14 14.81 15.19 -26.92
N MET A 15 14.80 13.88 -27.20
CA MET A 15 14.10 12.91 -26.36
C MET A 15 14.74 12.79 -24.97
N LEU A 16 16.07 12.79 -24.88
CA LEU A 16 16.79 12.80 -23.60
C LEU A 16 16.47 14.06 -22.79
N GLN A 17 16.47 15.23 -23.41
CA GLN A 17 16.12 16.48 -22.73
C GLN A 17 14.68 16.45 -22.19
N ARG A 18 13.72 15.96 -23.00
CA ARG A 18 12.33 15.80 -22.56
C ARG A 18 12.21 14.84 -21.39
N ILE A 19 12.92 13.71 -21.41
CA ILE A 19 12.93 12.75 -20.29
C ILE A 19 13.54 13.39 -19.04
N LEU A 20 14.63 14.14 -19.17
CA LEU A 20 15.26 14.84 -18.04
C LEU A 20 14.31 15.88 -17.43
N THR A 21 13.58 16.65 -18.24
CA THR A 21 12.57 17.59 -17.75
C THR A 21 11.44 16.87 -17.01
N VAL A 22 10.89 15.81 -17.60
CA VAL A 22 9.79 15.06 -16.98
C VAL A 22 10.23 14.41 -15.67
N THR A 23 11.41 13.80 -15.63
CA THR A 23 11.94 13.17 -14.42
C THR A 23 12.23 14.19 -13.31
N ALA A 24 12.67 15.41 -13.66
CA ALA A 24 12.86 16.49 -12.71
C ALA A 24 11.53 16.94 -12.06
N GLU A 25 10.46 17.06 -12.84
CA GLU A 25 9.14 17.43 -12.30
C GLU A 25 8.54 16.32 -11.44
N ILE A 26 8.69 15.05 -11.84
CA ILE A 26 8.29 13.90 -11.00
C ILE A 26 9.05 13.91 -9.68
N ARG A 27 10.36 14.19 -9.72
CA ARG A 27 11.19 14.27 -8.51
C ARG A 27 10.70 15.36 -7.55
N LYS A 28 10.37 16.54 -8.06
CA LYS A 28 9.82 17.62 -7.22
C LYS A 28 8.51 17.20 -6.54
N ILE A 29 7.61 16.55 -7.29
CA ILE A 29 6.36 16.04 -6.72
C ILE A 29 6.64 15.00 -5.65
N ALA A 30 7.57 14.07 -5.91
CA ALA A 30 7.98 13.06 -4.95
C ALA A 30 8.58 13.68 -3.67
N GLU A 31 9.43 14.69 -3.79
CA GLU A 31 10.03 15.40 -2.65
C GLU A 31 8.98 16.12 -1.80
N LEU A 32 7.90 16.64 -2.42
CA LEU A 32 6.78 17.25 -1.71
C LEU A 32 5.88 16.23 -0.99
N VAL A 33 5.66 15.06 -1.59
CA VAL A 33 4.73 14.03 -1.08
C VAL A 33 5.42 13.07 -0.11
N ALA A 34 6.73 12.81 -0.28
CA ALA A 34 7.53 11.93 0.56
C ALA A 34 7.36 12.18 2.08
N PRO A 35 7.48 13.41 2.62
CA PRO A 35 7.34 13.62 4.06
C PRO A 35 5.94 13.24 4.58
N ALA A 36 4.89 13.50 3.81
CA ALA A 36 3.53 13.13 4.18
C ALA A 36 3.36 11.60 4.20
N VAL A 37 3.92 10.89 3.22
CA VAL A 37 3.92 9.43 3.17
C VAL A 37 4.70 8.84 4.34
N ILE A 38 5.89 9.38 4.63
CA ILE A 38 6.72 8.95 5.76
C ILE A 38 5.97 9.14 7.08
N ALA A 39 5.32 10.29 7.27
CA ALA A 39 4.52 10.56 8.45
C ALA A 39 3.35 9.57 8.58
N ALA A 40 2.61 9.32 7.49
CA ALA A 40 1.51 8.37 7.49
C ALA A 40 1.95 6.93 7.82
N VAL A 41 3.06 6.47 7.24
CA VAL A 41 3.62 5.15 7.54
C VAL A 41 4.10 5.07 9.00
N THR A 42 4.68 6.15 9.51
CA THR A 42 5.14 6.22 10.91
C THR A 42 3.97 6.09 11.88
N GLU A 43 2.88 6.83 11.66
CA GLU A 43 1.68 6.75 12.50
C GLU A 43 0.99 5.39 12.39
N LEU A 44 0.93 4.81 11.19
CA LEU A 44 0.40 3.46 10.99
C LEU A 44 1.22 2.42 11.77
N ASN A 45 2.55 2.49 11.72
CA ASN A 45 3.42 1.58 12.46
C ASN A 45 3.22 1.68 13.98
N LYS A 46 3.06 2.91 14.51
CA LYS A 46 2.74 3.12 15.94
C LYS A 46 1.40 2.48 16.29
N ALA A 47 0.37 2.68 15.47
CA ALA A 47 -0.95 2.09 15.70
C ALA A 47 -0.88 0.55 15.68
N MET A 48 -0.17 -0.03 14.72
CA MET A 48 0.00 -1.48 14.61
C MET A 48 0.77 -2.06 15.79
N GLN A 49 1.81 -1.37 16.29
CA GLN A 49 2.51 -1.76 17.51
C GLN A 49 1.61 -1.70 18.74
N ALA A 50 0.86 -0.61 18.91
CA ALA A 50 -0.08 -0.48 20.02
C ALA A 50 -1.14 -1.60 20.01
N LEU A 51 -1.63 -1.99 18.84
CA LEU A 51 -2.57 -3.11 18.69
C LEU A 51 -1.93 -4.47 19.02
N ARG A 52 -0.66 -4.67 18.66
CA ARG A 52 0.10 -5.89 19.03
C ARG A 52 0.34 -5.94 20.54
N GLU A 53 0.77 -4.84 21.16
CA GLU A 53 0.97 -4.73 22.61
C GLU A 53 -0.33 -4.95 23.39
N ALA A 54 -1.46 -4.49 22.85
CA ALA A 54 -2.79 -4.76 23.41
C ALA A 54 -3.27 -6.21 23.21
N GLY A 55 -2.47 -7.07 22.54
CA GLY A 55 -2.83 -8.46 22.26
C GLY A 55 -3.95 -8.64 21.25
N LEU A 56 -4.25 -7.60 20.45
CA LEU A 56 -5.25 -7.65 19.38
C LEU A 56 -4.68 -8.18 18.08
N LEU A 57 -3.37 -8.02 17.87
CA LEU A 57 -2.61 -8.57 16.74
C LEU A 57 -1.54 -9.57 17.20
N ASP A 58 -1.29 -10.58 16.39
CA ASP A 58 -0.21 -11.56 16.58
C ASP A 58 1.15 -11.05 16.05
N GLU A 59 2.17 -11.92 16.03
CA GLU A 59 3.52 -11.55 15.57
C GLU A 59 3.59 -11.24 14.07
N ASP A 60 2.64 -11.75 13.29
CA ASP A 60 2.50 -11.50 11.86
C ASP A 60 1.56 -10.31 11.58
N PHE A 61 1.18 -9.54 12.61
CA PHE A 61 0.20 -8.46 12.53
C PHE A 61 -1.21 -8.90 12.06
N LYS A 62 -1.59 -10.14 12.34
CA LYS A 62 -2.94 -10.65 12.06
C LYS A 62 -3.82 -10.56 13.30
N PRO A 63 -5.13 -10.35 13.15
CA PRO A 63 -6.05 -10.32 14.29
C PRO A 63 -6.03 -11.63 15.08
N VAL A 64 -5.81 -11.53 16.39
CA VAL A 64 -5.80 -12.69 17.31
C VAL A 64 -7.20 -13.27 17.49
N LYS A 65 -8.24 -12.44 17.35
CA LYS A 65 -9.64 -12.85 17.43
C LYS A 65 -10.40 -12.49 16.16
N PRO A 66 -11.31 -13.36 15.69
CA PRO A 66 -12.26 -13.00 14.65
C PRO A 66 -13.05 -11.76 15.07
N ALA A 67 -13.38 -10.89 14.10
CA ALA A 67 -14.25 -9.76 14.34
C ALA A 67 -15.53 -10.23 15.05
N ASP A 68 -15.92 -9.53 16.11
CA ASP A 68 -17.14 -9.81 16.86
C ASP A 68 -18.35 -9.43 16.01
N ARG A 69 -18.70 -10.33 15.10
CA ARG A 69 -19.85 -10.20 14.22
C ARG A 69 -21.04 -10.88 14.87
N PRO A 70 -22.20 -10.22 14.95
CA PRO A 70 -23.37 -10.82 15.55
C PRO A 70 -23.77 -12.08 14.77
N ALA A 71 -24.31 -13.09 15.46
CA ALA A 71 -24.53 -14.44 14.92
C ALA A 71 -25.36 -14.49 13.62
N TRP A 72 -26.18 -13.46 13.36
CA TRP A 72 -26.97 -13.32 12.14
C TRP A 72 -26.15 -12.94 10.89
N GLN A 73 -24.91 -12.45 11.04
CA GLN A 73 -23.97 -12.18 9.94
C GLN A 73 -23.05 -13.36 9.62
N SER A 74 -23.14 -14.47 10.36
CA SER A 74 -22.36 -15.68 10.07
C SER A 74 -22.97 -16.43 8.87
N PRO A 75 -22.19 -16.83 7.84
CA PRO A 75 -22.68 -17.63 6.71
C PRO A 75 -23.35 -18.95 7.13
N TYR A 76 -23.01 -19.44 8.32
CA TYR A 76 -23.44 -20.73 8.85
C TYR A 76 -24.53 -20.63 9.93
N GLY A 77 -25.08 -19.42 10.17
CA GLY A 77 -26.12 -19.20 11.16
C GLY A 77 -25.67 -19.41 12.62
N PRO A 78 -26.57 -19.19 13.60
CA PRO A 78 -26.28 -19.47 15.00
C PRO A 78 -26.11 -20.97 15.25
N PRO A 79 -25.21 -21.39 16.16
CA PRO A 79 -25.03 -22.80 16.50
C PRO A 79 -26.33 -23.42 17.04
N PRO A 80 -26.66 -24.68 16.67
CA PRO A 80 -27.88 -25.33 17.13
C PRO A 80 -27.85 -25.52 18.65
N ARG A 81 -28.94 -25.11 19.33
CA ARG A 81 -29.09 -25.30 20.78
C ARG A 81 -29.21 -26.80 21.06
N ARG A 82 -28.28 -27.38 21.85
CA ARG A 82 -28.51 -28.69 22.48
C ARG A 82 -29.62 -28.50 23.51
N THR A 83 -30.83 -28.93 23.16
CA THR A 83 -31.88 -29.22 24.16
C THR A 83 -31.38 -30.38 25.01
N GLN A 84 -31.13 -30.09 26.29
CA GLN A 84 -31.12 -31.11 27.34
C GLN A 84 -32.56 -31.48 27.67
#